data_AF-A0A068LBC1-F1
#
_entry.id   AF-A0A068LBC1-F1
#
_cell.length_a   1.000
_cell.length_b   1.000
_cell.length_c   1.000
_cell.angle_alpha   90.00
_cell.angle_beta   90.00
_cell.angle_gamma   90.00
#
_symmetry.space_group_name_H-M   'P 1'
#
loop_
_entity.id
_entity.type
_entity.pdbx_description
1 polymer ?
#
loop_
_entity_poly.entity_id
_entity_poly.type
_entity_poly.pdbx_seq_one_letter_code
_entity_poly.pdbx_strand_id
1 'polypeptide(L)'
;DNPDVKSNTTILGWGFSGAGQNVAVAFTTLKDFKERTSSASKMTSDVNSSMANSTEGETMAVLPPAIDELGTFSGFSLRLQDRANLGMPALLAAQDELMAMAAKNKKFYMVWNEGLPQGDNISLKIDREKLSAFGVKFSDVSDIISTSMGSMYINDFPNQ
;
A
#
# COMPACT_ATOMS: atom_id res chain seq x y z
N ASP A 1 -8.66 -18.55 16.58
CA ASP A 1 -7.88 -19.68 16.03
C ASP A 1 -8.73 -20.58 15.17
N ASN A 2 -8.37 -20.73 13.88
CA ASN A 2 -9.04 -21.61 12.95
C ASN A 2 -8.19 -22.89 12.76
N PRO A 3 -8.72 -24.10 13.02
CA PRO A 3 -7.94 -25.34 12.96
C PRO A 3 -7.45 -25.71 11.55
N ASP A 4 -8.00 -25.10 10.50
CA ASP A 4 -7.66 -25.37 9.10
C ASP A 4 -6.39 -24.63 8.63
N VAL A 5 -5.88 -23.67 9.43
CA VAL A 5 -4.67 -22.89 9.13
C VAL A 5 -3.43 -23.63 9.65
N LYS A 6 -2.40 -23.75 8.81
CA LYS A 6 -1.11 -24.38 9.15
C LYS A 6 -0.11 -23.34 9.66
N SER A 7 0.04 -22.23 8.95
CA SER A 7 0.97 -21.16 9.30
C SER A 7 0.53 -19.84 8.68
N ASN A 8 0.95 -18.73 9.29
CA ASN A 8 0.76 -17.40 8.75
C ASN A 8 2.07 -16.62 8.84
N THR A 9 2.58 -16.19 7.69
CA THR A 9 3.82 -15.41 7.60
C THR A 9 3.48 -13.98 7.20
N THR A 10 3.87 -13.00 8.01
CA THR A 10 3.59 -11.59 7.76
C THR A 10 4.87 -10.85 7.43
N ILE A 11 4.82 -9.99 6.42
CA ILE A 11 5.88 -9.05 6.06
C ILE A 11 5.33 -7.64 6.31
N LEU A 12 6.02 -6.88 7.16
CA LEU A 12 5.67 -5.49 7.49
C LEU A 12 6.52 -4.54 6.63
N GLY A 13 5.95 -3.40 6.24
CA GLY A 13 6.62 -2.36 5.46
C GLY A 13 6.56 -2.56 3.94
N TRP A 14 6.01 -3.68 3.47
CA TRP A 14 5.96 -4.04 2.05
C TRP A 14 4.70 -4.82 1.72
N GLY A 15 4.16 -4.61 0.51
CA GLY A 15 3.06 -5.36 -0.07
C GLY A 15 3.01 -5.20 -1.59
N PHE A 16 2.09 -5.91 -2.24
CA PHE A 16 2.00 -5.91 -3.71
C PHE A 16 1.59 -4.56 -4.31
N SER A 17 0.87 -3.72 -3.56
CA SER A 17 0.39 -2.40 -4.00
C SER A 17 1.28 -1.23 -3.55
N GLY A 18 2.41 -1.49 -2.88
CA GLY A 18 3.32 -0.45 -2.44
C GLY A 18 4.23 -0.88 -1.28
N ALA A 19 5.18 -0.02 -0.93
CA ALA A 19 6.03 -0.16 0.24
C ALA A 19 5.95 1.11 1.08
N GLY A 20 5.89 0.96 2.40
CA GLY A 20 5.66 2.07 3.32
C GLY A 20 5.35 1.57 4.73
N GLN A 21 5.50 2.44 5.71
CA GLN A 21 5.28 2.10 7.12
C GLN A 21 3.85 1.65 7.43
N ASN A 22 2.88 2.06 6.60
CA ASN A 22 1.47 1.72 6.68
C ASN A 22 1.06 0.51 5.82
N VAL A 23 2.01 -0.30 5.36
CA VAL A 23 1.76 -1.46 4.48
C VAL A 23 2.21 -2.75 5.13
N ALA A 24 1.42 -3.82 4.96
CA ALA A 24 1.80 -5.17 5.30
C ALA A 24 1.16 -6.18 4.34
N VAL A 25 1.77 -7.35 4.21
CA VAL A 25 1.21 -8.51 3.50
C VAL A 25 1.33 -9.76 4.36
N ALA A 26 0.32 -10.63 4.32
CA ALA A 26 0.30 -11.88 5.04
C ALA A 26 0.08 -13.06 4.09
N PHE A 27 0.95 -14.06 4.17
CA PHE A 27 0.84 -15.33 3.46
C PHE A 27 0.34 -16.41 4.42
N THR A 28 -0.95 -16.73 4.31
CA THR A 28 -1.59 -17.77 5.13
C THR A 28 -1.55 -19.11 4.38
N THR A 29 -0.78 -20.06 4.91
CA THR A 29 -0.73 -21.43 4.39
C THR A 29 -1.76 -22.29 5.10
N LEU A 30 -2.63 -22.92 4.32
CA LEU A 30 -3.66 -23.83 4.83
C LEU A 30 -3.12 -25.26 4.95
N LYS A 31 -3.79 -26.08 5.78
CA LYS A 31 -3.52 -27.53 5.85
C LYS A 31 -3.90 -28.25 4.54
N ASP A 32 -3.47 -29.50 4.40
CA ASP A 32 -3.88 -30.35 3.28
C ASP A 32 -5.42 -30.41 3.18
N PHE A 33 -5.97 -30.53 1.98
CA PHE A 33 -7.40 -30.61 1.75
C PHE A 33 -8.09 -31.70 2.58
N LYS A 34 -7.43 -32.84 2.83
CA LYS A 34 -8.01 -33.94 3.62
C LYS A 34 -8.18 -33.62 5.10
N GLU A 35 -7.43 -32.64 5.61
CA GLU A 35 -7.44 -32.24 7.01
C GLU A 35 -8.29 -30.99 7.27
N ARG A 36 -8.90 -30.42 6.23
CA ARG A 36 -9.68 -29.19 6.32
C ARG A 36 -11.17 -29.44 6.30
N THR A 37 -11.89 -28.60 7.04
CA THR A 37 -13.35 -28.59 7.04
C THR A 37 -13.92 -27.48 6.16
N SER A 38 -13.19 -26.37 6.00
CA SER A 38 -13.60 -25.21 5.23
C SER A 38 -12.74 -24.98 3.98
N SER A 39 -13.38 -24.47 2.92
CA SER A 39 -12.67 -24.04 1.72
C SER A 39 -11.91 -22.74 1.95
N ALA A 40 -10.86 -22.49 1.16
CA ALA A 40 -10.12 -21.24 1.20
C ALA A 40 -11.03 -20.03 0.91
N SER A 41 -11.96 -20.19 -0.04
CA SER A 41 -12.93 -19.14 -0.40
C SER A 41 -13.84 -18.75 0.77
N LYS A 42 -14.34 -19.73 1.54
CA LYS A 42 -15.11 -19.43 2.76
C LYS A 42 -14.25 -18.67 3.77
N MET A 43 -13.02 -19.13 3.99
CA MET A 43 -12.11 -18.51 4.96
C MET A 43 -11.75 -17.07 4.59
N THR A 44 -11.54 -16.76 3.31
CA THR A 44 -11.31 -15.37 2.85
C THR A 44 -12.52 -14.48 3.12
N SER A 45 -13.74 -14.97 2.91
CA SER A 45 -14.96 -14.21 3.21
C SER A 45 -15.13 -13.97 4.71
N ASP A 46 -14.81 -14.97 5.55
CA ASP A 46 -14.87 -14.84 7.01
C ASP A 46 -13.85 -13.79 7.49
N VAL A 47 -12.63 -13.79 6.96
CA VAL A 47 -11.61 -12.77 7.25
C VAL A 47 -12.09 -11.37 6.84
N ASN A 48 -12.52 -11.19 5.60
CA ASN A 48 -12.98 -9.88 5.11
C ASN A 48 -14.16 -9.35 5.92
N SER A 49 -15.09 -10.22 6.32
CA SER A 49 -16.24 -9.83 7.15
C SER A 49 -15.81 -9.42 8.56
N SER A 50 -14.87 -10.16 9.15
CA SER A 50 -14.36 -9.85 10.50
C SER A 50 -13.54 -8.56 10.55
N MET A 51 -12.80 -8.26 9.49
CA MET A 51 -11.94 -7.09 9.39
C MET A 51 -12.66 -5.85 8.84
N ALA A 52 -13.84 -5.99 8.23
CA ALA A 52 -14.59 -4.88 7.66
C ALA A 52 -14.97 -3.78 8.68
N ASN A 53 -15.03 -4.13 9.97
CA ASN A 53 -15.33 -3.18 11.05
C ASN A 53 -14.07 -2.52 11.64
N SER A 54 -12.87 -2.86 11.15
CA SER A 54 -11.63 -2.22 11.58
C SER A 54 -11.59 -0.77 11.08
N THR A 55 -11.28 0.17 11.96
CA THR A 55 -11.18 1.60 11.62
C THR A 55 -9.75 2.05 11.35
N GLU A 56 -8.76 1.19 11.61
CA GLU A 56 -7.33 1.56 11.51
C GLU A 56 -6.74 1.34 10.11
N GLY A 57 -7.42 0.58 9.25
CA GLY A 57 -6.97 0.34 7.89
C GLY A 57 -7.84 -0.65 7.12
N GLU A 58 -7.62 -0.70 5.82
CA GLU A 58 -8.30 -1.63 4.92
C GLU A 58 -7.57 -2.97 4.90
N THR A 59 -8.30 -4.06 5.12
CA THR A 59 -7.75 -5.42 5.06
C THR A 59 -8.49 -6.23 4.02
N MET A 60 -7.74 -6.85 3.11
CA MET A 60 -8.26 -7.66 2.01
C MET A 60 -7.60 -9.03 2.00
N ALA A 61 -8.40 -10.07 2.21
CA ALA A 61 -8.02 -11.45 1.94
C ALA A 61 -8.50 -11.83 0.54
N VAL A 62 -7.56 -12.27 -0.29
CA VAL A 62 -7.77 -12.63 -1.70
C VAL A 62 -7.27 -14.05 -1.96
N LEU A 63 -7.83 -14.69 -2.98
CA LEU A 63 -7.33 -15.96 -3.49
C LEU A 63 -6.22 -15.73 -4.52
N PRO A 64 -5.24 -16.64 -4.62
CA PRO A 64 -4.23 -16.58 -5.68
C PRO A 64 -4.89 -16.67 -7.07
N PRO A 65 -4.21 -16.20 -8.12
CA PRO A 65 -4.68 -16.35 -9.49
C PRO A 65 -4.76 -17.84 -9.88
N ALA A 66 -5.53 -18.15 -10.92
CA ALA A 66 -5.68 -19.52 -11.42
C ALA A 66 -4.43 -20.02 -12.18
N ILE A 67 -3.67 -19.09 -12.78
CA ILE A 67 -2.41 -19.35 -13.47
C ILE A 67 -1.38 -18.43 -12.80
N ASP A 68 -0.27 -19.02 -12.40
CA ASP A 68 0.86 -18.28 -11.87
C ASP A 68 1.33 -17.22 -12.90
N GLU A 69 2.01 -16.18 -12.42
CA GLU A 69 2.54 -15.06 -13.22
C GLU A 69 1.53 -14.17 -13.99
N LEU A 70 0.24 -14.52 -14.09
CA LEU A 70 -0.77 -13.67 -14.74
C LEU A 70 -1.33 -12.56 -13.85
N GLY A 71 -1.00 -12.57 -12.57
CA GLY A 71 -1.41 -11.55 -11.62
C GLY A 71 -1.02 -11.92 -10.19
N THR A 72 -1.33 -11.03 -9.26
CA THR A 72 -1.09 -11.23 -7.82
C THR A 72 -2.30 -11.82 -7.10
N PHE A 73 -3.51 -11.67 -7.66
CA PHE A 73 -4.74 -12.24 -7.13
C PHE A 73 -5.76 -12.53 -8.23
N SER A 74 -6.75 -13.38 -7.92
CA SER A 74 -7.87 -13.65 -8.81
C SER A 74 -8.89 -12.50 -8.83
N GLY A 75 -9.21 -11.98 -10.01
CA GLY A 75 -10.17 -10.89 -10.18
C GLY A 75 -10.10 -10.27 -11.58
N PHE A 76 -10.33 -8.96 -11.65
CA PHE A 76 -10.07 -8.17 -12.85
C PHE A 76 -9.12 -7.01 -12.50
N SER A 77 -8.27 -6.62 -13.43
CA SER A 77 -7.41 -5.45 -13.30
C SER A 77 -7.86 -4.37 -14.27
N LEU A 78 -8.00 -3.14 -13.78
CA LEU A 78 -8.37 -1.98 -14.57
C LEU A 78 -7.33 -0.87 -14.36
N ARG A 79 -7.02 -0.13 -15.42
CA ARG A 79 -6.18 1.07 -15.36
C ARG A 79 -7.02 2.26 -15.79
N LEU A 80 -7.42 3.08 -14.81
CA LEU A 80 -8.09 4.36 -15.07
C LEU A 80 -7.02 5.36 -15.50
N GLN A 81 -7.21 6.00 -16.65
CA GLN A 81 -6.20 6.85 -17.28
C GLN A 81 -6.79 8.19 -17.68
N ASP A 82 -6.09 9.28 -17.35
CA ASP A 82 -6.30 10.57 -17.97
C ASP A 82 -5.62 10.60 -19.35
N ARG A 83 -6.39 10.89 -20.40
CA ARG A 83 -5.91 11.00 -21.79
C ARG A 83 -6.07 12.40 -22.38
N ALA A 84 -6.51 13.37 -21.58
CA ALA A 84 -6.82 14.72 -22.01
C ALA A 84 -6.06 15.81 -21.21
N ASN A 85 -5.06 15.42 -20.41
CA ASN A 85 -4.27 16.31 -19.55
C ASN A 85 -5.13 17.11 -18.55
N LEU A 86 -6.14 16.45 -17.96
CA LEU A 86 -6.98 17.01 -16.90
C LEU A 86 -6.24 17.12 -15.56
N GLY A 87 -5.17 16.34 -15.38
CA GLY A 87 -4.30 16.39 -14.23
C GLY A 87 -4.72 15.45 -13.08
N MET A 88 -3.83 15.27 -12.12
CA MET A 88 -3.98 14.29 -11.04
C MET A 88 -5.22 14.51 -10.16
N PRO A 89 -5.56 15.75 -9.71
CA PRO A 89 -6.75 15.95 -8.88
C PRO A 89 -8.05 15.54 -9.56
N ALA A 90 -8.18 15.80 -10.86
CA ALA A 90 -9.36 15.43 -11.64
C ALA A 90 -9.46 13.91 -11.82
N LEU A 91 -8.33 13.24 -12.05
CA LEU A 91 -8.28 11.78 -12.16
C LEU A 91 -8.70 11.08 -10.86
N LEU A 92 -8.26 11.59 -9.71
CA LEU A 92 -8.62 11.06 -8.39
C LEU A 92 -10.10 11.25 -8.08
N ALA A 93 -10.67 12.43 -8.39
CA ALA A 93 -12.10 12.65 -8.24
C ALA A 93 -12.94 11.68 -9.11
N ALA A 94 -12.49 11.41 -10.34
CA ALA A 94 -13.14 10.44 -11.22
C ALA A 94 -13.01 8.98 -10.70
N GLN A 95 -11.89 8.66 -10.06
CA GLN A 95 -11.72 7.38 -9.38
C GLN A 95 -12.74 7.22 -8.24
N ASP A 96 -12.88 8.23 -7.38
CA ASP A 96 -13.83 8.18 -6.26
C ASP A 96 -15.28 7.99 -6.75
N GLU A 97 -15.65 8.67 -7.84
CA GLU A 97 -16.94 8.48 -8.49
C GLU A 97 -17.13 7.04 -9.00
N LEU A 98 -16.14 6.48 -9.69
CA LEU A 98 -16.16 5.11 -10.18
C LEU A 98 -16.30 4.11 -9.03
N MET A 99 -15.57 4.31 -7.94
CA MET A 99 -15.62 3.47 -6.74
C MET A 99 -16.99 3.52 -6.07
N ALA A 100 -17.59 4.71 -5.95
CA ALA A 100 -18.92 4.89 -5.41
C ALA A 100 -20.01 4.22 -6.27
N MET A 101 -19.86 4.24 -7.60
CA MET A 101 -20.76 3.52 -8.51
C MET A 101 -20.59 2.00 -8.40
N ALA A 102 -19.35 1.52 -8.33
CA ALA A 102 -19.04 0.10 -8.20
C ALA A 102 -19.62 -0.49 -6.90
N ALA A 103 -19.50 0.24 -5.79
CA ALA A 103 -20.01 -0.16 -4.48
C ALA A 103 -21.55 -0.37 -4.45
N LYS A 104 -22.30 0.34 -5.29
CA LYS A 104 -23.77 0.23 -5.36
C LYS A 104 -24.24 -0.89 -6.28
N ASN A 105 -23.36 -1.43 -7.12
CA ASN A 105 -23.73 -2.40 -8.14
C ASN A 105 -23.69 -3.83 -7.58
N LYS A 106 -24.83 -4.52 -7.60
CA LYS A 106 -24.97 -5.91 -7.12
C LYS A 106 -24.16 -6.95 -7.88
N LYS A 107 -23.60 -6.60 -9.04
CA LYS A 107 -22.71 -7.49 -9.82
C LYS A 107 -21.26 -7.46 -9.32
N PHE A 108 -20.89 -6.45 -8.54
CA PHE A 108 -19.56 -6.34 -7.97
C PHE A 108 -19.59 -6.71 -6.49
N TYR A 109 -18.47 -7.24 -6.03
CA TYR A 109 -18.21 -7.48 -4.62
C TYR A 109 -16.86 -6.88 -4.30
N MET A 110 -16.85 -5.90 -3.39
CA MET A 110 -15.63 -5.35 -2.80
C MET A 110 -14.59 -4.93 -3.84
N VAL A 111 -14.91 -3.93 -4.67
CA VAL A 111 -13.90 -3.28 -5.56
C VAL A 111 -13.04 -2.36 -4.70
N TRP A 112 -11.72 -2.38 -4.91
CA TRP A 112 -10.75 -1.54 -4.20
C TRP A 112 -9.74 -0.92 -5.16
N ASN A 113 -9.00 0.08 -4.68
CA ASN A 113 -7.88 0.68 -5.41
C ASN A 113 -6.55 0.03 -5.01
N GLU A 114 -5.70 -0.27 -5.98
CA GLU A 114 -4.33 -0.68 -5.73
C GLU A 114 -3.40 0.54 -5.67
N GLY A 115 -3.01 0.95 -4.47
CA GLY A 115 -2.00 1.99 -4.28
C GLY A 115 -2.00 2.56 -2.87
N LEU A 116 -1.03 3.43 -2.60
CA LEU A 116 -1.00 4.19 -1.35
C LEU A 116 -1.98 5.38 -1.45
N PRO A 117 -2.78 5.64 -0.41
CA PRO A 117 -3.65 6.81 -0.37
C PRO A 117 -2.84 8.11 -0.33
N GLN A 118 -3.49 9.23 -0.64
CA GLN A 118 -2.88 10.54 -0.41
C GLN A 118 -2.56 10.75 1.07
N GLY A 119 -1.46 11.45 1.34
CA GLY A 119 -1.03 11.80 2.68
C GLY A 119 -0.57 13.25 2.77
N ASP A 120 -0.42 13.73 4.00
CA ASP A 120 0.04 15.08 4.28
C ASP A 120 1.54 15.23 4.04
N ASN A 121 1.93 16.40 3.54
CA ASN A 121 3.32 16.74 3.24
C ASN A 121 3.69 18.07 3.89
N ILE A 122 4.95 18.19 4.32
CA ILE A 122 5.51 19.44 4.82
C ILE A 122 6.51 19.97 3.78
N SER A 123 6.28 21.20 3.31
CA SER A 123 7.18 21.88 2.39
C SER A 123 8.00 22.94 3.14
N LEU A 124 9.33 22.78 3.11
CA LEU A 124 10.27 23.74 3.69
C LEU A 124 10.67 24.77 2.63
N LYS A 125 10.28 26.04 2.83
CA LYS A 125 10.69 27.15 1.95
C LYS A 125 11.83 27.94 2.59
N ILE A 126 13.02 27.85 2.00
CA ILE A 126 14.22 28.53 2.49
C ILE A 126 14.27 29.97 1.96
N ASP A 127 14.41 30.94 2.87
CA ASP A 127 14.61 32.35 2.55
C ASP A 127 16.08 32.65 2.27
N ARG A 128 16.43 32.74 0.97
CA ARG A 128 17.81 32.95 0.52
C ARG A 128 18.30 34.38 0.75
N GLU A 129 17.41 35.37 0.69
CA GLU A 129 17.74 36.77 0.87
C GLU A 129 18.17 37.02 2.30
N LYS A 130 17.42 36.44 3.26
CA LYS A 130 17.74 36.49 4.68
C LYS A 130 19.04 35.75 5.00
N LEU A 131 19.28 34.58 4.41
CA LEU A 131 20.55 33.86 4.60
C LEU A 131 21.75 34.68 4.14
N SER A 132 21.64 35.31 2.96
CA SER A 132 22.70 36.17 2.41
C SER A 132 22.94 37.39 3.30
N ALA A 133 21.89 38.01 3.84
CA ALA A 133 22.01 39.16 4.74
C ALA A 133 22.72 38.82 6.06
N PHE A 134 22.55 37.58 6.57
CA PHE A 134 23.23 37.10 7.77
C PHE A 134 24.58 36.42 7.51
N GLY A 135 25.06 36.38 6.26
CA GLY A 135 26.33 35.77 5.90
C GLY A 135 26.37 34.24 5.97
N VAL A 136 25.20 33.58 5.99
CA VAL A 136 25.09 32.12 6.02
C VAL A 136 25.11 31.59 4.59
N LYS A 137 26.00 30.65 4.29
CA LYS A 137 26.04 30.00 2.97
C LYS A 137 24.86 29.05 2.82
N PHE A 138 24.26 29.07 1.63
CA PHE A 138 23.13 28.18 1.32
C PHE A 138 23.52 26.68 1.38
N SER A 139 24.77 26.34 1.03
CA SER A 139 25.31 24.97 1.13
C SER A 139 25.18 24.39 2.53
N ASP A 140 25.50 25.20 3.54
CA ASP A 140 25.53 24.74 4.93
C ASP A 140 24.11 24.39 5.41
N VAL A 141 23.09 25.10 4.89
CA VAL A 141 21.67 24.84 5.16
C VAL A 141 21.15 23.62 4.40
N SER A 142 21.58 23.40 3.15
CA SER A 142 21.16 22.20 2.41
C SER A 142 21.74 20.92 3.01
N ASP A 143 22.98 20.99 3.49
CA ASP A 143 23.67 19.83 4.05
C ASP A 143 23.03 19.42 5.38
N ILE A 144 22.76 20.38 6.29
CA ILE A 144 22.14 20.07 7.58
C ILE A 144 20.72 19.48 7.45
N ILE A 145 19.91 19.96 6.49
CA ILE A 145 18.57 19.39 6.25
C ILE A 145 18.71 17.95 5.75
N SER A 146 19.63 17.72 4.81
CA SER A 146 19.84 16.40 4.21
C SER A 146 20.35 15.38 5.24
N THR A 147 21.29 15.77 6.10
CA THR A 147 21.86 14.87 7.13
C THR A 147 20.94 14.66 8.34
N SER A 148 20.03 15.58 8.63
CA SER A 148 19.14 15.49 9.79
C SER A 148 17.91 14.61 9.55
N MET A 149 17.44 14.55 8.30
CA MET A 149 16.22 13.81 7.92
C MET A 149 16.51 12.55 7.09
N GLY A 150 17.68 12.48 6.46
CA GLY A 150 18.09 11.35 5.64
C GLY A 150 19.09 10.42 6.35
N SER A 151 19.43 9.33 5.67
CA SER A 151 20.62 8.53 6.02
C SER A 151 21.81 8.99 5.19
N MET A 152 23.01 8.90 5.77
CA MET A 152 24.25 9.17 5.05
C MET A 152 25.09 7.90 5.02
N TYR A 153 25.23 7.33 3.82
CA TYR A 153 26.17 6.24 3.58
C TYR A 153 27.55 6.84 3.31
N ILE A 154 28.52 6.53 4.17
CA ILE A 154 29.90 7.00 4.05
C ILE A 154 30.77 5.93 3.41
N ASN A 155 30.75 4.72 3.97
CA ASN A 155 31.53 3.58 3.51
C ASN A 155 31.09 2.29 4.23
N ASP A 156 31.61 1.17 3.74
CA ASP A 156 31.53 -0.13 4.39
C ASP A 156 32.70 -0.33 5.36
N PHE A 157 32.52 -1.19 6.34
CA PHE A 157 33.60 -1.70 7.19
C PHE A 157 33.62 -3.24 7.15
N PRO A 158 34.80 -3.88 7.16
CA PRO A 158 34.88 -5.33 7.27
C PRO A 158 34.37 -5.76 8.65
N ASN A 159 33.34 -6.58 8.66
CA ASN A 159 32.84 -7.23 9.87
C ASN A 159 33.80 -8.38 10.20
N GLN A 160 34.69 -8.21 11.19
CA GLN A 160 35.52 -9.30 11.74
C GLN A 160 34.90 -9.82 13.03
#